data_AF-A0A3M4VZD6-F1
#
_entry.id   AF-A0A3M4VZD6-F1
#
_cell.length_a   1.000
_cell.length_b   1.000
_cell.length_c   1.000
_cell.angle_alpha   90.00
_cell.angle_beta   90.00
_cell.angle_gamma   90.00
#
_symmetry.space_group_name_H-M   'P 1'
#
loop_
_entity.id
_entity.type
_entity.pdbx_description
1 polymer ?
#
loop_
_entity_poly.entity_id
_entity_poly.type
_entity_poly.pdbx_seq_one_letter_code
_entity_poly.pdbx_strand_id
1 'polypeptide(L)'
;MSENKQSPESWSAESKLMAVIESSALSELELSEYCRRNGIFPAQIDGWRKAFIANSTNHSALKKGIAGETKEDKNRIRELERELRRKDAALAETVALLVLRKKLNAYWGNDDEDN
;
A
#
# COMPACT_ATOMS: atom_id res chain seq x y z
N MET A 1 27.50 -11.40 36.82
CA MET A 1 28.07 -10.89 35.56
C MET A 1 27.11 -11.29 34.46
N SER A 2 26.14 -10.43 34.15
CA SER A 2 25.07 -10.77 33.21
C SER A 2 25.53 -10.44 31.80
N GLU A 3 25.82 -11.49 31.02
CA GLU A 3 26.09 -11.43 29.59
C GLU A 3 24.87 -10.85 28.88
N ASN A 4 24.95 -9.58 28.48
CA ASN A 4 23.96 -8.93 27.65
C ASN A 4 24.11 -9.48 26.21
N LYS A 5 23.53 -10.66 25.95
CA LYS A 5 23.34 -11.17 24.59
C LYS A 5 22.41 -10.21 23.87
N GLN A 6 22.98 -9.22 23.17
CA GLN A 6 22.24 -8.41 22.22
C GLN A 6 21.69 -9.35 21.15
N SER A 7 20.41 -9.68 21.28
CA SER A 7 19.68 -10.47 20.29
C SER A 7 19.75 -9.76 18.93
N PRO A 8 19.93 -10.47 17.82
CA PRO A 8 19.94 -9.89 16.46
C PRO A 8 18.66 -9.09 16.11
N GLU A 9 17.59 -9.26 16.90
CA GLU A 9 16.36 -8.47 16.89
C GLU A 9 16.55 -7.00 17.31
N SER A 10 17.52 -6.69 18.17
CA SER A 10 17.70 -5.34 18.73
C SER A 10 18.49 -4.40 17.81
N TRP A 11 18.99 -4.91 16.69
CA TRP A 11 19.77 -4.14 15.73
C TRP A 11 18.85 -3.38 14.78
N SER A 12 18.98 -2.04 14.76
CA SER A 12 18.28 -1.19 13.80
C SER A 12 18.70 -1.51 12.37
N ALA A 13 17.86 -1.14 11.39
CA ALA A 13 18.20 -1.34 9.97
C ALA A 13 19.48 -0.60 9.57
N GLU A 14 19.73 0.58 10.14
CA GLU A 14 20.93 1.37 9.92
C GLU A 14 22.18 0.69 10.50
N SER A 15 22.10 0.17 11.74
CA SER A 15 23.21 -0.55 12.35
C SER A 15 23.53 -1.85 11.61
N LYS A 16 22.52 -2.56 11.09
CA LYS A 16 22.70 -3.74 10.24
C LYS A 16 23.41 -3.38 8.93
N LEU A 17 23.05 -2.26 8.31
CA LEU A 17 23.69 -1.78 7.09
C LEU A 17 25.16 -1.41 7.34
N MET A 18 25.44 -0.66 8.41
CA MET A 18 26.80 -0.30 8.80
C MET A 18 27.67 -1.53 9.01
N ALA A 19 27.17 -2.54 9.74
CA ALA A 19 27.90 -3.79 9.94
C ALA A 19 28.19 -4.53 8.62
N VAL A 20 27.26 -4.52 7.67
CA VAL A 20 27.46 -5.13 6.33
C VAL A 20 28.49 -4.36 5.50
N ILE A 21 28.55 -3.03 5.63
CA ILE A 21 29.53 -2.18 4.96
C ILE A 21 30.92 -2.36 5.57
N GLU A 22 31.04 -2.28 6.89
CA GLU A 22 32.32 -2.45 7.60
C GLU A 22 32.92 -3.82 7.34
N SER A 23 32.10 -4.88 7.39
CA SER A 23 32.52 -6.25 7.11
C SER A 23 32.85 -6.53 5.64
N SER A 24 32.53 -5.62 4.70
CA SER A 24 32.79 -5.86 3.27
C SER A 24 34.27 -5.81 2.89
N ALA A 25 35.08 -5.09 3.67
CA ALA A 25 36.52 -4.94 3.44
C ALA A 25 37.38 -5.82 4.35
N LEU A 26 36.78 -6.57 5.29
CA LEU A 26 37.49 -7.39 6.27
C LEU A 26 37.83 -8.77 5.71
N SER A 27 39.00 -9.29 6.07
CA SER A 27 39.35 -10.69 5.87
C SER A 27 38.55 -11.61 6.81
N GLU A 28 38.53 -12.92 6.55
CA GLU A 28 37.78 -13.89 7.36
C GLU A 28 38.19 -13.87 8.85
N LEU A 29 39.48 -13.61 9.12
CA LEU A 29 40.03 -13.54 10.47
C LEU A 29 39.55 -12.29 11.21
N GLU A 30 39.60 -11.14 10.52
CA GLU A 30 39.10 -9.86 11.04
C GLU A 30 37.57 -9.87 11.20
N LEU A 31 36.85 -10.54 10.29
CA LEU A 31 35.41 -10.72 10.38
C LEU A 31 35.03 -11.53 11.63
N SER A 32 35.77 -12.59 11.94
CA SER A 32 35.57 -13.39 13.14
C SER A 32 35.81 -12.58 14.42
N GLU A 33 36.84 -11.75 14.44
CA GLU A 33 37.08 -10.82 15.57
C GLU A 33 36.00 -9.76 15.70
N TYR A 34 35.58 -9.15 14.58
CA TYR A 34 34.50 -8.17 14.54
C TYR A 34 33.19 -8.77 15.07
N CYS A 35 32.88 -10.00 14.64
CA CYS A 35 31.72 -10.75 15.09
C CYS A 35 31.73 -10.99 16.61
N ARG A 36 32.90 -11.38 17.16
CA ARG A 36 33.07 -11.56 18.61
C ARG A 36 32.92 -10.26 19.40
N ARG A 37 33.48 -9.16 18.91
CA ARG A 37 33.40 -7.83 19.57
C ARG A 37 31.97 -7.28 19.59
N ASN A 38 31.23 -7.48 18.50
CA ASN A 38 29.87 -6.96 18.34
C ASN A 38 28.77 -7.95 18.75
N GLY A 39 29.13 -9.16 19.19
CA GLY A 39 28.17 -10.18 19.61
C GLY A 39 27.28 -10.71 18.47
N ILE A 40 27.76 -10.66 17.23
CA ILE A 40 27.04 -11.08 16.02
C ILE A 40 27.76 -12.26 15.36
N PHE A 41 27.01 -13.06 14.59
CA PHE A 41 27.57 -14.20 13.85
C PHE A 41 27.83 -13.83 12.38
N PRO A 42 28.88 -14.38 11.74
CA PRO A 42 29.16 -14.15 10.32
C PRO A 42 27.96 -14.48 9.41
N ALA A 43 27.23 -15.55 9.73
CA ALA A 43 26.02 -15.94 9.01
C ALA A 43 24.90 -14.89 9.07
N GLN A 44 24.83 -14.09 10.13
CA GLN A 44 23.84 -13.01 10.25
C GLN A 44 24.17 -11.84 9.33
N ILE A 45 25.45 -11.48 9.23
CA ILE A 45 25.93 -10.43 8.31
C ILE A 45 25.64 -10.84 6.86
N ASP A 46 25.89 -12.10 6.50
CA ASP A 46 25.57 -12.62 5.17
C ASP A 46 24.04 -12.63 4.93
N GLY A 47 23.26 -13.02 5.93
CA GLY A 47 21.79 -12.93 5.90
C GLY A 47 21.30 -11.49 5.67
N TRP A 48 21.87 -10.51 6.36
CA TRP A 48 21.53 -9.09 6.17
C TRP A 48 21.93 -8.59 4.79
N ARG A 49 23.13 -8.94 4.31
CA ARG A 49 23.59 -8.62 2.94
C ARG A 49 22.60 -9.12 1.89
N LYS A 50 22.21 -10.39 1.99
CA LYS A 50 21.23 -11.01 1.08
C LYS A 50 19.87 -10.32 1.18
N ALA A 51 19.40 -10.01 2.39
CA ALA A 51 18.14 -9.30 2.60
C ALA A 51 18.15 -7.89 1.97
N PHE A 52 19.25 -7.14 2.08
CA PHE A 52 19.37 -5.82 1.43
C PHE A 52 19.33 -5.91 -0.10
N ILE A 53 20.05 -6.88 -0.69
CA ILE A 53 20.06 -7.11 -2.14
C ILE A 53 18.67 -7.58 -2.63
N ALA A 54 18.05 -8.52 -1.92
CA ALA A 54 16.72 -9.01 -2.23
C ALA A 54 15.66 -7.90 -2.11
N ASN A 55 15.75 -7.05 -1.09
CA ASN A 55 14.80 -5.96 -0.93
C ASN A 55 14.93 -4.93 -2.05
N SER A 56 16.16 -4.60 -2.48
CA SER A 56 16.40 -3.68 -3.61
C SER A 56 15.80 -4.19 -4.92
N THR A 57 15.99 -5.47 -5.22
CA THR A 57 15.44 -6.10 -6.45
C THR A 57 13.92 -6.21 -6.40
N ASN A 58 13.35 -6.66 -5.28
CA ASN A 58 11.91 -6.78 -5.08
C ASN A 58 11.19 -5.42 -5.09
N HIS A 59 11.80 -4.34 -4.57
CA HIS A 59 11.18 -3.02 -4.56
C HIS A 59 10.92 -2.48 -5.98
N SER A 60 11.76 -2.84 -6.96
CA SER A 60 11.62 -2.42 -8.35
C SER A 60 10.44 -3.13 -9.04
N ALA A 61 10.29 -4.44 -8.80
CA ALA A 61 9.21 -5.25 -9.34
C ALA A 61 7.86 -4.87 -8.69
N LEU A 62 7.85 -4.70 -7.37
CA LEU A 62 6.65 -4.31 -6.62
C LEU A 62 6.16 -2.90 -7.02
N LYS A 63 7.07 -1.93 -7.18
CA LYS A 63 6.71 -0.58 -7.64
C LYS A 63 6.08 -0.60 -9.04
N LYS A 64 6.56 -1.45 -9.94
CA LYS A 64 6.02 -1.55 -11.31
C LYS A 64 4.62 -2.20 -11.33
N GLY A 65 4.40 -3.23 -10.50
CA GLY A 65 3.09 -3.87 -10.34
C GLY A 65 2.06 -2.90 -9.74
N ILE A 66 2.41 -2.24 -8.63
CA ILE A 66 1.54 -1.27 -7.94
C ILE A 66 1.21 -0.08 -8.85
N ALA A 67 2.17 0.41 -9.65
CA ALA A 67 1.91 1.50 -10.59
C ALA A 67 0.94 1.13 -11.73
N GLY A 68 0.94 -0.14 -12.15
CA GLY A 68 -0.02 -0.67 -13.13
C GLY A 68 -1.42 -0.79 -12.54
N GLU A 69 -1.53 -1.46 -11.39
CA GLU A 69 -2.79 -1.70 -10.66
C GLU A 69 -3.49 -0.38 -10.31
N THR A 70 -2.73 0.58 -9.76
CA THR A 70 -3.29 1.92 -9.44
C THR A 70 -3.79 2.69 -10.66
N LYS A 71 -3.26 2.43 -11.87
CA LYS A 71 -3.75 3.06 -13.10
C LYS A 71 -5.04 2.42 -13.57
N GLU A 72 -5.13 1.09 -13.50
CA GLU A 72 -6.34 0.32 -13.84
C GLU A 72 -7.49 0.68 -12.90
N ASP A 73 -7.23 0.74 -11.59
CA ASP A 73 -8.21 1.14 -10.59
C ASP A 73 -8.71 2.57 -10.83
N LYS A 74 -7.81 3.52 -11.11
CA LYS A 74 -8.20 4.90 -11.44
C LYS A 74 -9.10 4.98 -12.67
N ASN A 75 -8.81 4.17 -13.69
CA ASN A 75 -9.66 4.11 -14.87
C ASN A 75 -11.02 3.51 -14.56
N ARG A 76 -11.06 2.45 -13.73
CA ARG A 76 -12.30 1.80 -13.31
C ARG A 76 -13.17 2.74 -12.49
N ILE A 77 -12.59 3.48 -11.54
CA ILE A 77 -13.27 4.49 -10.74
C ILE A 77 -13.91 5.54 -11.65
N ARG A 78 -13.14 6.09 -12.62
CA ARG A 78 -13.67 7.10 -13.56
C ARG A 78 -14.83 6.59 -14.41
N GLU A 79 -14.77 5.32 -14.83
CA GLU A 79 -15.87 4.72 -15.60
C GLU A 79 -17.13 4.57 -14.73
N LEU A 80 -16.97 4.03 -13.53
CA LEU A 80 -18.06 3.86 -12.56
C LEU A 80 -18.68 5.19 -12.18
N GLU A 81 -17.89 6.23 -11.93
CA GLU A 81 -18.37 7.58 -11.68
C GLU A 81 -19.17 8.16 -12.86
N ARG A 82 -18.76 7.86 -14.10
CA ARG A 82 -19.48 8.32 -15.29
C ARG A 82 -20.83 7.61 -15.43
N GLU A 83 -20.85 6.30 -15.22
CA GLU A 83 -22.10 5.54 -15.23
C GLU A 83 -23.05 6.01 -14.13
N LEU A 84 -22.53 6.27 -12.93
CA LEU A 84 -23.31 6.79 -11.81
C LEU A 84 -23.96 8.13 -12.19
N ARG A 85 -23.19 9.08 -12.72
CA ARG A 85 -23.73 10.38 -13.16
C ARG A 85 -24.82 10.26 -14.22
N ARG A 86 -24.68 9.32 -15.17
CA ARG A 86 -25.72 9.08 -16.19
C ARG A 86 -27.00 8.53 -15.58
N LYS A 87 -26.88 7.59 -14.64
CA LYS A 87 -28.02 7.01 -13.92
C LYS A 87 -28.72 8.04 -13.05
N ASP A 88 -27.96 8.88 -12.35
CA ASP A 88 -28.50 9.95 -11.52
C ASP A 88 -29.21 11.03 -12.36
N ALA A 89 -28.68 11.36 -13.54
CA ALA A 89 -29.35 12.29 -14.46
C ALA A 89 -30.69 11.74 -14.96
N ALA A 90 -30.71 10.47 -15.41
CA ALA A 90 -31.96 9.83 -15.83
C ALA A 90 -32.98 9.74 -14.67
N LEU A 91 -32.51 9.41 -13.46
CA LEU A 91 -33.37 9.43 -12.27
C LEU A 91 -33.92 10.83 -11.98
N ALA A 92 -33.09 11.87 -12.03
CA ALA A 92 -33.52 13.24 -11.82
C ALA A 92 -34.57 13.69 -12.85
N GLU A 93 -34.43 13.30 -14.12
CA GLU A 93 -35.42 13.55 -15.16
C GLU A 93 -36.76 12.86 -14.85
N THR A 94 -36.74 11.60 -14.42
CA THR A 94 -37.98 10.88 -14.04
C THR A 94 -38.66 11.53 -12.83
N VAL A 95 -37.89 11.95 -11.82
CA VAL A 95 -38.42 12.65 -10.65
C VAL A 95 -39.03 14.00 -11.05
N ALA A 96 -38.37 14.75 -11.95
CA ALA A 96 -38.90 16.01 -12.45
C ALA A 96 -40.24 15.81 -13.18
N LEU A 97 -40.36 14.78 -14.01
CA LEU A 97 -41.62 14.44 -14.69
C LEU A 97 -42.73 14.07 -13.70
N LEU A 98 -42.43 13.26 -12.67
CA LEU A 98 -43.39 12.90 -11.63
C LEU A 98 -43.87 14.12 -10.84
N VAL A 99 -42.95 15.02 -10.48
CA VAL A 99 -43.27 16.26 -9.76
C VAL A 99 -44.15 17.18 -10.62
N LEU A 100 -43.83 17.32 -11.91
CA LEU A 100 -44.65 18.12 -12.83
C LEU A 100 -46.07 17.54 -12.98
N ARG A 101 -46.19 16.22 -13.14
CA ARG A 101 -47.49 15.53 -13.20
C ARG A 101 -48.31 15.77 -11.93
N LYS A 102 -47.69 15.64 -10.74
CA LYS A 102 -48.36 15.89 -9.46
C LYS A 102 -48.86 17.33 -9.36
N LYS A 103 -48.03 18.32 -9.74
CA LYS A 103 -48.41 19.74 -9.74
C LYS A 103 -49.57 20.03 -10.69
N LEU A 104 -49.57 19.40 -11.86
CA LEU A 104 -50.62 19.56 -12.86
C LEU A 104 -51.97 18.98 -12.38
N ASN A 105 -51.96 17.77 -11.80
CA ASN A 105 -53.14 17.16 -11.21
C ASN A 105 -53.75 18.03 -10.11
N ALA A 106 -52.91 18.56 -9.21
CA ALA A 106 -53.33 19.46 -8.14
C ALA A 106 -53.97 20.76 -8.67
N TYR A 107 -53.47 21.29 -9.80
CA TYR A 107 -54.06 22.48 -10.44
C TYR A 107 -55.44 22.20 -11.05
N TRP A 108 -55.65 21.00 -11.59
CA TRP A 108 -56.93 20.60 -12.18
C TRP A 108 -57.95 20.00 -11.19
N GLY A 109 -57.61 19.93 -9.90
CA GLY A 109 -58.52 19.42 -8.87
C GLY A 109 -58.78 17.91 -8.94
N ASN A 110 -58.02 17.18 -9.76
CA ASN A 110 -57.98 15.72 -9.74
C ASN A 110 -56.96 15.27 -8.69
N ASP A 111 -57.24 15.57 -7.42
CA ASP A 111 -56.84 14.66 -6.36
C ASP A 111 -57.90 13.56 -6.37
N ASP A 112 -57.74 12.59 -7.29
CA ASP A 112 -58.24 11.25 -6.99
C ASP A 112 -57.32 10.72 -5.89
N GLU A 113 -57.62 11.15 -4.66
CA GLU A 113 -57.55 10.26 -3.51
C GLU A 113 -58.42 9.05 -3.88
N ASP A 114 -57.80 7.96 -4.32
CA ASP A 114 -58.13 6.61 -3.87
C ASP A 114 -57.18 5.56 -4.51
N ASN A 115 -56.36 4.97 -3.63
CA ASN A 115 -55.52 3.76 -3.74
C ASN A 115 -54.15 3.84 -4.43
#